data_AF-K6UPY7-F1
#
_entry.id   AF-K6UPY7-F1
#
_cell.length_a   1.000
_cell.length_b   1.000
_cell.length_c   1.000
_cell.angle_alpha   90.00
_cell.angle_beta   90.00
_cell.angle_gamma   90.00
#
_symmetry.space_group_name_H-M   'P 1'
#
loop_
_entity.id
_entity.type
_entity.pdbx_description
1 polymer ?
#
loop_
_entity_poly.entity_id
_entity_poly.type
_entity_poly.pdbx_seq_one_letter_code
_entity_poly.pdbx_strand_id
1 'polypeptide(L)'
;MYEKFNNAVSTSICDSSKIRDSSWLAFKYFTPHKGKIEKAYCYSLTMNRVDEHYGKRCELLYYWIIDIIKGNLDSGHFPQATKSICNLLKELQPTWDCKNIYPGVGESLFEYGKKIYDYTHDHKTLEEQLKKSGGKCSGKYYKYLKDVEEAFKKVNSICGSGKTEPYCEYIKRERTPYADKDEELELEYEEARGQEHVADGREKVENSELALLFFFYIRYNYNSGQLSLIWTII
;
A
#
# COMPACT_ATOMS: atom_id res chain seq x y z
N MET A 1 1.98 -0.41 -6.34
CA MET A 1 2.43 -1.68 -5.73
C MET A 1 1.44 -2.86 -5.91
N TYR A 2 0.28 -2.86 -5.24
CA TYR A 2 -0.66 -4.01 -5.23
C TYR A 2 -1.38 -4.35 -6.54
N GLU A 3 -1.38 -3.43 -7.51
CA GLU A 3 -2.00 -3.63 -8.82
C GLU A 3 -1.49 -4.89 -9.54
N LYS A 4 -0.20 -5.22 -9.36
CA LYS A 4 0.42 -6.43 -9.90
C LYS A 4 -0.29 -7.72 -9.43
N PHE A 5 -0.75 -7.78 -8.19
CA PHE A 5 -1.52 -8.92 -7.68
C PHE A 5 -2.96 -8.94 -8.19
N ASN A 6 -3.59 -7.77 -8.30
CA ASN A 6 -4.95 -7.66 -8.83
C ASN A 6 -5.03 -8.12 -10.29
N ASN A 7 -3.98 -7.86 -11.07
CA ASN A 7 -3.88 -8.19 -12.49
C ASN A 7 -3.13 -9.50 -12.75
N ALA A 8 -2.75 -10.25 -11.71
CA ALA A 8 -1.99 -11.48 -11.85
C ALA A 8 -2.77 -12.52 -12.68
N VAL A 9 -2.11 -13.12 -13.66
CA VAL A 9 -2.66 -14.18 -14.49
C VAL A 9 -2.14 -15.53 -14.00
N SER A 10 -2.95 -16.58 -14.12
CA SER A 10 -2.51 -17.94 -13.80
C SER A 10 -1.38 -18.33 -14.75
N THR A 11 -0.23 -18.69 -14.21
CA THR A 11 0.91 -19.18 -14.99
C THR A 11 1.01 -20.70 -14.82
N SER A 12 1.30 -21.42 -15.90
CA SER A 12 1.53 -22.87 -15.86
C SER A 12 2.77 -23.28 -15.05
N ILE A 13 3.59 -22.31 -14.66
CA ILE A 13 4.85 -22.49 -13.92
C ILE A 13 4.60 -22.60 -12.40
N CYS A 14 3.44 -22.15 -11.93
CA CYS A 14 3.11 -22.17 -10.51
C CYS A 14 2.37 -23.44 -10.12
N ASP A 15 2.99 -24.24 -9.23
CA ASP A 15 2.28 -25.27 -8.51
C ASP A 15 1.56 -24.68 -7.28
N SER A 16 0.27 -24.33 -7.47
CA SER A 16 -0.60 -23.85 -6.39
C SER A 16 -1.35 -24.97 -5.65
N SER A 17 -1.02 -26.25 -5.90
CA SER A 17 -1.63 -27.40 -5.20
C SER A 17 -1.54 -27.24 -3.67
N LYS A 18 -0.37 -26.81 -3.18
CA LYS A 18 -0.16 -26.53 -1.75
C LYS A 18 -1.11 -25.49 -1.17
N ILE A 19 -1.54 -24.51 -1.97
CA ILE A 19 -2.60 -23.57 -1.54
C ILE A 19 -3.94 -24.28 -1.57
N ARG A 20 -4.27 -24.97 -2.67
CA ARG A 20 -5.57 -25.62 -2.87
C ARG A 20 -5.87 -26.67 -1.80
N ASP A 21 -4.85 -27.35 -1.32
CA ASP A 21 -4.92 -28.45 -0.35
C ASP A 21 -4.80 -27.96 1.09
N SER A 22 -4.58 -26.65 1.28
CA SER A 22 -4.42 -26.08 2.60
C SER A 22 -5.74 -26.04 3.38
N SER A 23 -5.66 -26.38 4.67
CA SER A 23 -6.83 -26.47 5.55
C SER A 23 -7.51 -25.12 5.82
N TRP A 24 -6.81 -23.99 5.67
CA TRP A 24 -7.37 -22.67 5.94
C TRP A 24 -8.29 -22.15 4.84
N LEU A 25 -8.23 -22.71 3.61
CA LEU A 25 -9.25 -22.41 2.59
C LEU A 25 -10.66 -22.84 3.03
N ALA A 26 -10.76 -23.68 4.06
CA ALA A 26 -12.02 -24.04 4.70
C ALA A 26 -12.61 -22.91 5.55
N PHE A 27 -11.83 -21.87 5.93
CA PHE A 27 -12.41 -20.71 6.59
C PHE A 27 -13.20 -19.87 5.59
N LYS A 28 -14.44 -19.53 5.97
CA LYS A 28 -15.42 -18.85 5.12
C LYS A 28 -14.93 -17.52 4.54
N TYR A 29 -14.02 -16.83 5.22
CA TYR A 29 -13.50 -15.53 4.78
C TYR A 29 -12.48 -15.61 3.63
N PHE A 30 -11.87 -16.78 3.39
CA PHE A 30 -10.97 -16.99 2.25
C PHE A 30 -11.67 -17.53 1.01
N THR A 31 -12.76 -18.28 1.19
CA THR A 31 -13.47 -18.94 0.09
C THR A 31 -13.80 -17.99 -1.08
N PRO A 32 -14.30 -16.75 -0.85
CA PRO A 32 -14.62 -15.82 -1.94
C PRO A 32 -13.39 -15.35 -2.74
N HIS A 33 -12.19 -15.47 -2.15
CA HIS A 33 -10.96 -14.88 -2.67
C HIS A 33 -9.92 -15.93 -3.10
N LYS A 34 -10.23 -17.23 -2.99
CA LYS A 34 -9.31 -18.34 -3.29
C LYS A 34 -8.54 -18.15 -4.60
N GLY A 35 -9.25 -17.93 -5.71
CA GLY A 35 -8.62 -17.77 -7.01
C GLY A 35 -7.73 -16.51 -7.14
N LYS A 36 -8.04 -15.44 -6.40
CA LYS A 36 -7.20 -14.24 -6.34
C LYS A 36 -5.92 -14.51 -5.55
N ILE A 37 -6.04 -15.16 -4.40
CA ILE A 37 -4.91 -15.54 -3.54
C ILE A 37 -3.96 -16.49 -4.27
N GLU A 38 -4.49 -17.50 -4.97
CA GLU A 38 -3.70 -18.41 -5.78
C GLU A 38 -2.89 -17.66 -6.84
N LYS A 39 -3.52 -16.76 -7.61
CA LYS A 39 -2.85 -15.98 -8.65
C LYS A 39 -1.78 -15.05 -8.08
N ALA A 40 -2.08 -14.35 -6.98
CA ALA A 40 -1.12 -13.45 -6.33
C ALA A 40 0.09 -14.21 -5.78
N TYR A 41 -0.13 -15.37 -5.16
CA TYR A 41 0.95 -16.25 -4.73
C TYR A 41 1.81 -16.70 -5.90
N CYS A 42 1.20 -17.16 -6.99
CA CYS A 42 1.91 -17.58 -8.18
C CYS A 42 2.75 -16.44 -8.77
N TYR A 43 2.18 -15.24 -8.85
CA TYR A 43 2.91 -14.06 -9.28
C TYR A 43 4.13 -13.79 -8.39
N SER A 44 3.97 -13.85 -7.06
CA SER A 44 5.07 -13.68 -6.11
C SER A 44 6.18 -14.73 -6.29
N LEU A 45 5.85 -15.98 -6.67
CA LEU A 45 6.86 -17.00 -6.99
C LEU A 45 7.66 -16.68 -8.25
N THR A 46 6.97 -16.17 -9.27
CA THR A 46 7.57 -15.84 -10.57
C THR A 46 8.12 -14.42 -10.64
N MET A 47 8.10 -13.67 -9.53
CA MET A 47 8.57 -12.30 -9.48
C MET A 47 10.05 -12.24 -9.85
N ASN A 48 10.40 -11.34 -10.78
CA ASN A 48 11.77 -11.19 -11.22
C ASN A 48 12.65 -10.71 -10.06
N ARG A 49 13.86 -11.27 -9.92
CA ARG A 49 14.84 -10.88 -8.89
C ARG A 49 15.28 -9.41 -8.98
N VAL A 50 15.15 -8.80 -10.15
CA VAL A 50 15.46 -7.38 -10.38
C VAL A 50 14.28 -6.45 -10.03
N ASP A 51 13.09 -7.00 -9.73
CA ASP A 51 11.98 -6.20 -9.22
C ASP A 51 12.35 -5.69 -7.83
N GLU A 52 12.20 -4.38 -7.60
CA GLU A 52 12.48 -3.74 -6.31
C GLU A 52 11.69 -4.37 -5.15
N HIS A 53 10.55 -4.98 -5.46
CA HIS A 53 9.67 -5.65 -4.51
C HIS A 53 10.07 -7.10 -4.23
N TYR A 54 11.04 -7.68 -4.95
CA TYR A 54 11.40 -9.09 -4.83
C TYR A 54 11.75 -9.46 -3.39
N GLY A 55 12.57 -8.66 -2.72
CA GLY A 55 12.98 -8.90 -1.33
C GLY A 55 11.84 -8.79 -0.31
N LYS A 56 10.74 -8.12 -0.67
CA LYS A 56 9.60 -7.81 0.21
C LYS A 56 8.30 -8.54 -0.20
N ARG A 57 8.39 -9.47 -1.16
CA ARG A 57 7.24 -10.18 -1.74
C ARG A 57 6.38 -10.93 -0.71
N CYS A 58 6.96 -11.35 0.40
CA CYS A 58 6.21 -12.03 1.45
C CYS A 58 5.33 -11.05 2.23
N GLU A 59 5.89 -9.91 2.63
CA GLU A 59 5.19 -8.82 3.31
C GLU A 59 4.10 -8.23 2.42
N LEU A 60 4.42 -8.01 1.14
CA LEU A 60 3.45 -7.55 0.14
C LEU A 60 2.25 -8.48 0.05
N LEU A 61 2.50 -9.77 -0.07
CA LEU A 61 1.45 -10.76 -0.19
C LEU A 61 0.64 -10.86 1.12
N TYR A 62 1.29 -10.75 2.27
CA TYR A 62 0.63 -10.71 3.59
C TYR A 62 -0.37 -9.55 3.69
N TYR A 63 0.09 -8.32 3.46
CA TYR A 63 -0.77 -7.14 3.54
C TYR A 63 -1.90 -7.20 2.52
N TRP A 64 -1.60 -7.62 1.29
CA TRP A 64 -2.60 -7.72 0.24
C TRP A 64 -3.67 -8.77 0.52
N ILE A 65 -3.30 -9.98 0.99
CA ILE A 65 -4.27 -11.03 1.31
C ILE A 65 -5.22 -10.56 2.42
N ILE A 66 -4.68 -9.95 3.48
CA ILE A 66 -5.52 -9.45 4.58
C ILE A 66 -6.46 -8.33 4.08
N ASP A 67 -5.96 -7.42 3.25
CA ASP A 67 -6.73 -6.30 2.70
C ASP A 67 -7.94 -6.77 1.87
N ILE A 68 -7.80 -7.85 1.09
CA ILE A 68 -8.92 -8.37 0.30
C ILE A 68 -9.93 -9.17 1.13
N ILE A 69 -9.50 -9.83 2.22
CA ILE A 69 -10.41 -10.63 3.06
C ILE A 69 -11.05 -9.81 4.18
N LYS A 70 -10.50 -8.66 4.59
CA LYS A 70 -10.94 -7.93 5.79
C LYS A 70 -12.42 -7.56 5.80
N GLY A 71 -13.01 -7.27 4.64
CA GLY A 71 -14.45 -7.01 4.53
C GLY A 71 -15.34 -8.21 4.88
N ASN A 72 -14.77 -9.41 4.97
CA ASN A 72 -15.44 -10.65 5.39
C ASN A 72 -15.04 -11.08 6.82
N LEU A 73 -14.23 -10.29 7.53
CA LEU A 73 -13.78 -10.57 8.89
C LEU A 73 -14.61 -9.73 9.86
N ASP A 74 -15.04 -10.35 10.96
CA ASP A 74 -15.37 -9.57 12.15
C ASP A 74 -14.11 -9.38 13.01
N SER A 75 -14.21 -8.50 14.02
CA SER A 75 -13.10 -8.18 14.90
C SER A 75 -12.56 -9.39 15.69
N GLY A 76 -13.40 -10.39 15.96
CA GLY A 76 -13.02 -11.62 16.66
C GLY A 76 -12.20 -12.57 15.79
N HIS A 77 -12.47 -12.61 14.48
CA HIS A 77 -11.76 -13.46 13.54
C HIS A 77 -10.49 -12.82 12.97
N PHE A 78 -10.32 -11.49 13.08
CA PHE A 78 -9.15 -10.80 12.52
C PHE A 78 -7.79 -11.34 13.03
N PRO A 79 -7.59 -11.53 14.36
CA PRO A 79 -6.35 -12.12 14.86
C PRO A 79 -6.11 -13.55 14.36
N GLN A 80 -7.17 -14.34 14.20
CA GLN A 80 -7.07 -15.69 13.65
C GLN A 80 -6.65 -15.65 12.19
N ALA A 81 -7.26 -14.77 11.38
CA ALA A 81 -6.95 -14.63 9.97
C ALA A 81 -5.48 -14.22 9.74
N THR A 82 -4.98 -13.22 10.48
CA THR A 82 -3.57 -12.79 10.37
C THR A 82 -2.60 -13.89 10.78
N LYS A 83 -2.93 -14.65 11.85
CA LYS A 83 -2.14 -15.82 12.27
C LYS A 83 -2.10 -16.90 11.20
N SER A 84 -3.24 -17.25 10.62
CA SER A 84 -3.34 -18.26 9.56
C SER A 84 -2.52 -17.88 8.33
N ILE A 85 -2.56 -16.62 7.90
CA ILE A 85 -1.81 -16.15 6.74
C ILE A 85 -0.30 -16.15 7.01
N CYS A 86 0.13 -15.74 8.21
CA CYS A 86 1.54 -15.82 8.58
C CYS A 86 2.08 -17.24 8.52
N ASN A 87 1.34 -18.21 9.07
CA ASN A 87 1.76 -19.61 9.05
C ASN A 87 1.81 -20.15 7.63
N LEU A 88 0.78 -19.85 6.83
CA LEU A 88 0.72 -20.23 5.43
C LEU A 88 1.95 -19.75 4.64
N LEU A 89 2.26 -18.46 4.72
CA LEU A 89 3.35 -17.89 3.92
C LEU A 89 4.69 -18.51 4.31
N LYS A 90 4.91 -18.80 5.60
CA LYS A 90 6.09 -19.48 6.11
C LYS A 90 6.17 -20.95 5.67
N GLU A 91 5.04 -21.66 5.62
CA GLU A 91 4.97 -23.06 5.19
C GLU A 91 5.15 -23.20 3.67
N LEU A 92 4.49 -22.35 2.89
CA LEU A 92 4.57 -22.40 1.43
C LEU A 92 5.98 -22.09 0.95
N GLN A 93 6.62 -21.10 1.56
CA GLN A 93 7.89 -20.56 1.10
C GLN A 93 8.87 -20.35 2.25
N PRO A 94 9.45 -21.42 2.82
CA PRO A 94 10.44 -21.32 3.88
C PRO A 94 11.72 -20.55 3.47
N THR A 95 11.96 -20.46 2.15
CA THR A 95 13.09 -19.72 1.57
C THR A 95 12.82 -18.24 1.41
N TRP A 96 11.55 -17.81 1.52
CA TRP A 96 11.23 -16.39 1.58
C TRP A 96 11.54 -15.92 2.99
N ASP A 97 12.28 -14.82 3.09
CA ASP A 97 12.66 -14.24 4.38
C ASP A 97 11.46 -13.51 5.03
N CYS A 98 10.38 -14.26 5.29
CA CYS A 98 9.11 -13.82 5.86
C CYS A 98 9.23 -13.45 7.35
N LYS A 99 10.27 -12.70 7.73
CA LYS A 99 10.55 -12.26 9.10
C LYS A 99 9.64 -11.11 9.55
N ASN A 100 8.99 -10.47 8.59
CA ASN A 100 8.39 -9.15 8.72
C ASN A 100 6.85 -9.17 8.66
N ILE A 101 6.28 -10.35 8.87
CA ILE A 101 4.84 -10.58 8.96
C ILE A 101 4.51 -11.03 10.38
N TYR A 102 3.40 -10.52 10.92
CA TYR A 102 3.05 -10.72 12.32
C TYR A 102 1.69 -11.43 12.49
N PRO A 103 1.66 -12.53 13.25
CA PRO A 103 0.42 -13.26 13.50
C PRO A 103 -0.38 -12.64 14.65
N GLY A 104 -1.69 -12.86 14.67
CA GLY A 104 -2.49 -12.64 15.87
C GLY A 104 -2.81 -11.19 16.20
N VAL A 105 -2.67 -10.27 15.24
CA VAL A 105 -3.00 -8.86 15.45
C VAL A 105 -4.45 -8.57 15.12
N GLY A 106 -5.04 -7.57 15.79
CA GLY A 106 -6.35 -7.04 15.45
C GLY A 106 -6.31 -6.06 14.27
N GLU A 107 -7.49 -5.71 13.77
CA GLU A 107 -7.68 -4.87 12.57
C GLU A 107 -6.98 -3.51 12.67
N SER A 108 -7.23 -2.75 13.75
CA SER A 108 -6.67 -1.39 13.87
C SER A 108 -5.15 -1.38 13.79
N LEU A 109 -4.50 -2.33 14.46
CA LEU A 109 -3.05 -2.44 14.45
C LEU A 109 -2.52 -2.87 13.08
N PHE A 110 -3.22 -3.80 12.43
CA PHE A 110 -2.91 -4.18 11.05
C PHE A 110 -2.99 -2.98 10.11
N GLU A 111 -4.05 -2.17 10.19
CA GLU A 111 -4.24 -0.99 9.34
C GLU A 111 -3.15 0.07 9.56
N TYR A 112 -2.75 0.33 10.81
CA TYR A 112 -1.63 1.25 11.07
C TYR A 112 -0.31 0.72 10.51
N GLY A 113 -0.01 -0.57 10.73
CA GLY A 113 1.18 -1.21 10.18
C GLY A 113 1.19 -1.19 8.65
N LYS A 114 0.04 -1.43 8.02
CA LYS A 114 -0.13 -1.37 6.56
C LYS A 114 0.11 0.05 6.03
N LYS A 115 -0.45 1.09 6.66
CA LYS A 115 -0.22 2.49 6.25
C LYS A 115 1.26 2.86 6.28
N ILE A 116 1.95 2.48 7.36
CA ILE A 116 3.40 2.71 7.49
C ILE A 116 4.15 1.93 6.41
N TYR A 117 3.83 0.66 6.22
CA TYR A 117 4.45 -0.19 5.21
C TYR A 117 4.27 0.35 3.78
N ASP A 118 3.05 0.74 3.41
CA ASP A 118 2.74 1.34 2.11
C ASP A 118 3.52 2.65 1.93
N TYR A 119 3.57 3.48 2.98
CA TYR A 119 4.36 4.71 2.98
C TYR A 119 5.86 4.44 2.79
N THR A 120 6.45 3.47 3.48
CA THR A 120 7.90 3.21 3.36
C THR A 120 8.29 2.70 1.98
N HIS A 121 7.37 2.04 1.26
CA HIS A 121 7.60 1.59 -0.11
C HIS A 121 7.44 2.73 -1.12
N ASP A 122 6.45 3.59 -0.93
CA ASP A 122 6.18 4.70 -1.86
C ASP A 122 6.93 5.99 -1.49
N HIS A 123 7.65 6.02 -0.35
CA HIS A 123 8.24 7.22 0.26
C HIS A 123 9.03 8.06 -0.73
N LYS A 124 9.99 7.44 -1.45
CA LYS A 124 10.85 8.16 -2.39
C LYS A 124 10.03 8.88 -3.46
N THR A 125 9.03 8.20 -4.02
CA THR A 125 8.15 8.77 -5.04
C THR A 125 7.31 9.91 -4.47
N LEU A 126 6.78 9.74 -3.25
CA LEU A 126 6.00 10.75 -2.56
C LEU A 126 6.85 11.98 -2.24
N GLU A 127 8.03 11.79 -1.68
CA GLU A 127 8.96 12.87 -1.34
C GLU A 127 9.37 13.67 -2.58
N GLU A 128 9.68 13.01 -3.70
CA GLU A 128 10.00 13.67 -4.97
C GLU A 128 8.82 14.49 -5.53
N GLN A 129 7.59 13.97 -5.42
CA GLN A 129 6.38 14.69 -5.84
C GLN A 129 6.12 15.92 -4.96
N LEU A 130 6.28 15.77 -3.65
CA LEU A 130 6.10 16.83 -2.68
C LEU A 130 7.14 17.93 -2.83
N LYS A 131 8.41 17.58 -3.09
CA LYS A 131 9.46 18.57 -3.41
C LYS A 131 9.11 19.38 -4.66
N LYS A 132 8.58 18.73 -5.70
CA LYS A 132 8.14 19.42 -6.94
C LYS A 132 6.97 20.38 -6.72
N SER A 133 6.11 20.13 -5.74
CA SER A 133 5.01 21.02 -5.38
C SER A 133 5.37 22.07 -4.33
N GLY A 134 6.64 22.15 -3.92
CA GLY A 134 7.10 23.08 -2.88
C GLY A 134 6.52 22.75 -1.50
N GLY A 135 6.37 21.47 -1.17
CA GLY A 135 5.85 21.02 0.12
C GLY A 135 4.32 21.02 0.22
N LYS A 136 3.60 21.41 -0.83
CA LYS A 136 2.15 21.56 -0.79
C LYS A 136 1.44 20.37 -1.42
N CYS A 137 0.42 19.87 -0.75
CA CYS A 137 -0.45 18.80 -1.27
C CYS A 137 -1.91 19.06 -0.89
N SER A 138 -2.85 18.43 -1.57
CA SER A 138 -4.28 18.62 -1.30
C SER A 138 -5.09 17.35 -1.51
N GLY A 139 -6.34 17.39 -1.06
CA GLY A 139 -7.32 16.33 -1.28
C GLY A 139 -6.83 14.97 -0.75
N LYS A 140 -6.87 13.95 -1.62
CA LYS A 140 -6.52 12.56 -1.24
C LYS A 140 -5.07 12.42 -0.81
N TYR A 141 -4.15 13.20 -1.40
CA TYR A 141 -2.73 13.08 -1.06
C TYR A 141 -2.45 13.65 0.33
N TYR A 142 -2.96 14.85 0.62
CA TYR A 142 -2.86 15.44 1.96
C TYR A 142 -3.48 14.52 3.03
N LYS A 143 -4.69 14.01 2.76
CA LYS A 143 -5.35 13.05 3.65
C LYS A 143 -4.50 11.80 3.89
N TYR A 144 -3.88 11.26 2.85
CA TYR A 144 -3.00 10.10 2.97
C TYR A 144 -1.79 10.38 3.88
N LEU A 145 -1.12 11.53 3.74
CA LEU A 145 -0.01 11.89 4.63
C LEU A 145 -0.45 12.08 6.09
N LYS A 146 -1.61 12.72 6.32
CA LYS A 146 -2.23 12.81 7.66
C LYS A 146 -2.53 11.42 8.25
N ASP A 147 -3.03 10.50 7.43
CA ASP A 147 -3.34 9.14 7.83
C ASP A 147 -2.06 8.35 8.22
N VAL A 148 -0.94 8.60 7.53
CA VAL A 148 0.38 8.01 7.86
C VAL A 148 0.92 8.60 9.16
N GLU A 149 0.86 9.93 9.32
CA GLU A 149 1.28 10.62 10.54
C GLU A 149 0.51 10.09 11.77
N GLU A 150 -0.80 9.92 11.63
CA GLU A 150 -1.61 9.31 12.69
C GLU A 150 -1.19 7.86 12.97
N ALA A 151 -0.92 7.06 11.92
CA ALA A 151 -0.46 5.69 12.10
C ALA A 151 0.88 5.62 12.87
N PHE A 152 1.82 6.53 12.60
CA PHE A 152 3.06 6.66 13.37
C PHE A 152 2.77 6.91 14.85
N LYS A 153 1.90 7.88 15.17
CA LYS A 153 1.50 8.23 16.54
C LYS A 153 0.82 7.06 17.26
N LYS A 154 -0.14 6.41 16.59
CA LYS A 154 -0.89 5.28 17.15
C LYS A 154 0.01 4.09 17.41
N VAL A 155 0.90 3.75 16.48
CA VAL A 155 1.88 2.68 16.71
C VAL A 155 2.82 3.06 17.84
N ASN A 156 3.30 4.30 17.94
CA ASN A 156 4.17 4.69 19.05
C ASN A 156 3.47 4.49 20.41
N SER A 157 2.21 4.93 20.52
CA SER A 157 1.38 4.73 21.71
C SER A 157 1.15 3.24 22.02
N ILE A 158 0.84 2.43 21.00
CA ILE A 158 0.59 1.00 21.17
C ILE A 158 1.88 0.25 21.52
N CYS A 159 2.99 0.60 20.89
CA CYS A 159 4.27 -0.11 20.90
C CYS A 159 5.32 0.53 21.81
N GLY A 160 4.93 1.33 22.81
CA GLY A 160 5.85 2.16 23.62
C GLY A 160 7.16 1.51 24.11
N SER A 161 8.05 2.31 24.67
CA SER A 161 9.40 1.90 25.12
C SER A 161 9.37 0.69 26.08
N GLY A 162 9.61 -0.52 25.56
CA GLY A 162 9.63 -1.76 26.35
C GLY A 162 8.81 -2.91 25.75
N LYS A 163 7.97 -2.63 24.76
CA LYS A 163 7.25 -3.68 24.02
C LYS A 163 8.13 -4.34 22.97
N THR A 164 8.24 -5.67 23.09
CA THR A 164 9.08 -6.55 22.24
C THR A 164 8.22 -7.49 21.39
N GLU A 165 6.92 -7.23 21.28
CA GLU A 165 6.08 -7.98 20.38
C GLU A 165 6.65 -7.86 18.96
N PRO A 166 6.76 -8.96 18.19
CA PRO A 166 7.44 -8.95 16.90
C PRO A 166 6.92 -7.90 15.91
N TYR A 167 5.62 -7.56 15.97
CA TYR A 167 5.05 -6.50 15.15
C TYR A 167 5.57 -5.11 15.54
N CYS A 168 5.78 -4.84 16.83
CA CYS A 168 6.30 -3.56 17.30
C CYS A 168 7.74 -3.37 16.86
N GLU A 169 8.57 -4.40 17.02
CA GLU A 169 9.96 -4.36 16.56
C GLU A 169 10.04 -4.14 15.05
N TYR A 170 9.18 -4.81 14.29
CA TYR A 170 9.08 -4.63 12.85
C TYR A 170 8.70 -3.21 12.46
N ILE A 171 7.54 -2.72 12.93
CA ILE A 171 7.04 -1.41 12.52
C ILE A 171 8.01 -0.31 12.97
N LYS A 172 8.60 -0.42 14.17
CA LYS A 172 9.66 0.50 14.62
C LYS A 172 10.82 0.50 13.63
N ARG A 173 11.38 -0.66 13.31
CA ARG A 173 12.53 -0.75 12.40
C ARG A 173 12.23 -0.17 11.02
N GLU A 174 11.07 -0.47 10.44
CA GLU A 174 10.73 0.04 9.10
C GLU A 174 10.46 1.55 9.11
N ARG A 175 9.88 2.10 10.19
CA ARG A 175 9.56 3.53 10.28
C ARG A 175 10.74 4.41 10.69
N THR A 176 11.73 3.86 11.40
CA THR A 176 12.90 4.61 11.93
C THR A 176 13.58 5.51 10.91
N PRO A 177 13.80 5.10 9.64
CA PRO A 177 14.44 5.98 8.65
C PRO A 177 13.62 7.22 8.26
N TYR A 178 12.35 7.26 8.65
CA TYR A 178 11.38 8.31 8.32
C TYR A 178 10.80 8.94 9.58
N ALA A 179 11.44 8.71 10.72
CA ALA A 179 10.96 9.17 12.01
C ALA A 179 11.93 10.18 12.61
N ASP A 180 11.39 11.24 13.18
CA ASP A 180 12.17 12.23 13.92
C ASP A 180 12.60 11.70 15.30
N LYS A 181 13.22 12.57 16.10
CA LYS A 181 13.70 12.21 17.44
C LYS A 181 12.57 11.84 18.42
N ASP A 182 11.34 12.26 18.15
CA ASP A 182 10.16 11.98 18.95
C ASP A 182 9.40 10.74 18.43
N GLU A 183 9.99 10.01 17.47
CA GLU A 183 9.41 8.88 16.74
C GLU A 183 8.14 9.24 15.95
N GLU A 184 7.98 10.52 15.59
CA GLU A 184 6.93 11.02 14.71
C GLU A 184 7.39 11.04 13.25
N LEU A 185 6.46 11.18 12.30
CA LEU A 185 6.76 11.20 10.88
C LEU A 185 7.64 12.41 10.52
N GLU A 186 8.86 12.16 10.06
CA GLU A 186 9.78 13.19 9.57
C GLU A 186 9.48 13.49 8.09
N LEU A 187 8.42 14.27 7.85
CA LEU A 187 8.08 14.78 6.52
C LEU A 187 7.42 16.16 6.63
N GLU A 188 8.02 17.16 5.99
CA GLU A 188 7.43 18.50 5.92
C GLU A 188 6.42 18.60 4.78
N TYR A 189 5.14 18.80 5.10
CA TYR A 189 4.07 19.03 4.13
C TYR A 189 3.00 19.97 4.67
N GLU A 190 2.36 20.71 3.77
CA GLU A 190 1.26 21.61 4.08
C GLU A 190 0.06 21.36 3.17
N GLU A 191 -1.15 21.59 3.71
CA GLU A 191 -2.34 21.63 2.89
C GLU A 191 -2.27 22.83 1.94
N ALA A 192 -2.40 22.58 0.63
CA ALA A 192 -2.57 23.65 -0.32
C ALA A 192 -3.88 24.37 0.00
N ARG A 193 -3.78 25.58 0.55
CA ARG A 193 -4.96 26.44 0.77
C ARG A 193 -5.69 26.57 -0.57
N GLY A 194 -6.96 26.20 -0.59
CA GLY A 194 -7.83 26.58 -1.69
C GLY A 194 -7.76 28.10 -1.85
N GLN A 195 -7.73 28.59 -3.09
CA GLN A 195 -8.22 29.93 -3.33
C GLN A 195 -9.70 29.90 -2.92
N GLU A 196 -10.00 30.34 -1.70
CA GLU A 196 -11.35 30.78 -1.37
C GLU A 196 -11.65 31.92 -2.33
N HIS A 197 -12.48 31.64 -3.33
CA HIS A 197 -13.24 32.69 -4.00
C HIS A 197 -14.12 33.33 -2.94
N VAL A 198 -13.62 34.40 -2.33
CA VAL A 198 -14.45 35.37 -1.63
C VAL A 198 -15.40 35.91 -2.69
N ALA A 199 -16.67 35.52 -2.59
CA ALA A 199 -17.74 36.11 -3.36
C ALA A 199 -17.94 37.55 -2.86
N ASP A 200 -17.11 38.48 -3.32
CA ASP A 200 -17.43 39.90 -3.30
C ASP A 200 -18.04 40.27 -4.65
N GLY A 201 -19.30 40.68 -4.59
CA GLY A 201 -20.06 41.10 -5.75
C GLY A 201 -19.49 42.40 -6.32
N ARG A 202 -18.66 42.29 -7.35
CA ARG A 202 -18.58 43.27 -8.44
C ARG A 202 -17.95 42.66 -9.68
N GLU A 203 -18.75 42.65 -10.72
CA GLU A 203 -18.40 42.34 -12.09
C GLU A 203 -17.14 43.11 -12.54
N LYS A 204 -16.05 42.37 -12.80
CA LYS A 204 -15.01 42.76 -13.76
C LYS A 204 -14.54 41.52 -14.52
N VAL A 205 -14.83 41.57 -15.82
CA VAL A 205 -14.33 40.70 -16.87
C VAL A 205 -12.82 40.90 -17.03
N GLU A 206 -12.02 39.83 -16.93
CA GLU A 206 -10.93 39.52 -17.88
C GLU A 206 -10.22 38.18 -17.55
N ASN A 207 -10.29 37.26 -18.52
CA ASN A 207 -9.42 36.11 -18.81
C ASN A 207 -9.21 35.00 -17.76
N SER A 208 -10.17 34.06 -17.73
CA SER A 208 -10.04 32.73 -17.09
C SER A 208 -9.61 31.62 -18.05
N GLU A 209 -8.64 31.87 -18.95
CA GLU A 209 -8.16 30.88 -19.93
C GLU A 209 -6.98 30.01 -19.46
N LEU A 210 -6.67 29.91 -18.16
CA LEU A 210 -5.55 29.07 -17.70
C LEU A 210 -5.91 27.95 -16.70
N ALA A 211 -7.18 27.57 -16.60
CA ALA A 211 -7.59 26.33 -15.94
C ALA A 211 -7.88 25.21 -16.96
N LEU A 212 -6.97 25.01 -17.94
CA LEU A 212 -6.96 23.77 -18.71
C LEU A 212 -6.16 22.73 -17.92
N LEU A 213 -6.86 21.80 -17.28
CA LEU A 213 -6.29 20.57 -16.71
C LEU A 213 -5.68 19.74 -17.84
N PHE A 214 -4.38 19.89 -18.07
CA PHE A 214 -3.64 19.02 -18.98
C PHE A 214 -3.42 17.65 -18.33
N PHE A 215 -4.22 16.66 -18.71
CA PHE A 215 -3.93 15.26 -18.42
C PHE A 215 -2.97 14.71 -19.47
N PHE A 216 -1.76 14.34 -19.05
CA PHE A 216 -0.87 13.55 -19.89
C PHE A 216 -1.33 12.09 -19.88
N TYR A 217 -1.64 11.53 -21.04
CA TYR A 217 -1.67 10.07 -21.20
C TYR A 217 -0.81 9.66 -22.38
N ILE A 218 0.12 8.75 -22.12
CA ILE A 218 1.05 8.22 -23.11
C ILE A 218 0.34 7.09 -23.85
N ARG A 219 0.15 7.23 -25.17
CA ARG A 219 -0.37 6.16 -26.03
C ARG A 219 0.79 5.53 -26.81
N TYR A 220 1.01 4.24 -26.61
CA TYR A 220 2.00 3.45 -27.35
C TYR A 220 1.35 2.80 -28.58
N ASN A 221 1.91 3.04 -29.77
CA ASN A 221 1.41 2.45 -31.01
C ASN A 221 2.22 1.20 -31.40
N TYR A 222 1.59 0.03 -31.28
CA TYR A 222 2.26 -1.26 -31.47
C TYR A 222 2.72 -1.55 -32.91
N ASN A 223 2.15 -0.87 -33.92
CA ASN A 223 2.51 -1.13 -35.31
C ASN A 223 3.73 -0.31 -35.79
N SER A 224 4.07 0.78 -35.09
CA SER A 224 5.19 1.66 -35.47
C SER A 224 6.28 1.80 -34.40
N GLY A 225 6.07 1.26 -33.19
CA GLY A 225 7.04 1.33 -32.08
C GLY A 225 7.27 2.75 -31.54
N GLN A 226 6.43 3.72 -31.92
CA GLN A 226 6.55 5.10 -31.48
C GLN A 226 5.57 5.44 -30.34
N LEU A 227 6.06 6.26 -29.41
CA LEU A 227 5.29 6.91 -28.37
C LEU A 227 4.81 8.28 -28.89
N SER A 228 3.50 8.52 -28.86
CA SER A 228 2.92 9.80 -29.25
C SER A 228 2.16 10.42 -28.10
N LEU A 229 2.42 11.70 -27.84
CA LEU A 229 1.64 12.54 -26.92
C LEU A 229 0.42 13.06 -27.69
N ILE A 230 -0.78 12.77 -27.20
CA ILE A 230 -2.04 13.22 -27.81
C ILE A 230 -2.70 14.20 -26.85
N TRP A 231 -3.08 15.36 -27.39
CA TRP A 231 -3.80 16.41 -26.68
C TRP A 231 -5.30 16.22 -26.93
N THR A 232 -6.09 16.06 -25.87
CA THR A 232 -7.56 16.12 -25.98
C THR A 232 -8.05 17.24 -25.09
N ILE A 233 -8.75 18.20 -25.69
CA ILE A 233 -9.49 19.26 -25.00
C ILE A 233 -10.89 18.69 -24.71
N ILE A 234 -11.33 18.74 -23.45
CA ILE A 234 -12.75 18.55 -23.08
C ILE A 234 -13.28 19.93 -22.72
#